data_AF-Q0VUQ6-F1
#
_entry.id   AF-Q0VUQ6-F1
#
_cell.length_a   1.000
_cell.length_b   1.000
_cell.length_c   1.000
_cell.angle_alpha   90.00
_cell.angle_beta   90.00
_cell.angle_gamma   90.00
#
_symmetry.space_group_name_H-M   'P 1'
#
loop_
_entity.id
_entity.type
_entity.pdbx_description
1 polymer ?
#
loop_
_entity_poly.entity_id
_entity_poly.type
_entity_poly.pdbx_seq_one_letter_code
_entity_poly.pdbx_strand_id
1 'polypeptide(L)' 'YSNINLYIGIDGIFLSSAVLTTFLIPIRISVGWSSIKSYKKEYMIAFLIRESLMIAVSRMSDFLLFHVFFESVSISM' A
#
# COMPACT_ATOMS: atom_id res chain seq x y z
N TYR A 1 -24.06 12.44 16.61
CA TYR A 1 -22.66 12.63 16.20
C TYR A 1 -22.04 11.26 15.99
N SER A 2 -21.93 10.81 14.75
CA SER A 2 -21.22 9.57 14.41
C SER A 2 -19.73 9.80 14.66
N ASN A 3 -19.20 9.17 15.71
CA ASN A 3 -17.76 9.12 15.95
C ASN A 3 -17.13 8.24 14.87
N ILE A 4 -16.54 8.85 13.84
CA ILE A 4 -15.62 8.16 12.93
C ILE A 4 -14.31 8.01 13.71
N ASN A 5 -14.23 6.97 14.52
CA ASN A 5 -12.99 6.65 15.23
C ASN A 5 -12.11 5.83 14.28
N LEU A 6 -10.89 6.28 14.04
CA LEU A 6 -9.90 5.51 13.28
C LEU A 6 -9.46 4.31 14.11
N TYR A 7 -10.16 3.18 13.96
CA TYR A 7 -9.81 1.96 14.68
C TYR A 7 -8.81 1.16 13.86
N ILE A 8 -7.55 1.40 14.17
CA ILE A 8 -6.43 0.67 13.57
C ILE A 8 -6.19 -0.60 14.40
N GLY A 9 -6.91 -1.67 14.05
CA GLY A 9 -6.73 -3.01 14.61
C GLY A 9 -5.43 -3.65 14.11
N ILE A 10 -4.72 -4.36 15.00
CA ILE A 10 -3.52 -5.13 14.65
C ILE A 10 -3.82 -6.59 14.95
N ASP A 11 -4.37 -7.31 13.99
CA ASP A 11 -4.54 -8.77 14.07
C ASP A 11 -3.39 -9.48 13.35
N GLY A 12 -3.10 -10.72 13.78
CA GLY A 12 -1.98 -11.51 13.23
C GLY A 12 -2.03 -11.72 11.71
N ILE A 13 -3.24 -11.77 11.12
CA ILE A 13 -3.43 -11.86 9.66
C ILE A 13 -3.04 -10.55 8.97
N PHE A 14 -3.38 -9.41 9.55
CA PHE A 14 -3.00 -8.10 9.03
C PHE A 14 -1.49 -7.86 9.10
N LEU A 15 -0.83 -8.38 10.15
CA LEU A 15 0.62 -8.37 10.26
C LEU A 15 1.28 -9.20 9.16
N SER A 16 0.76 -10.41 8.88
CA SER A 16 1.28 -11.27 7.80
C SER A 16 1.18 -10.59 6.42
N SER A 17 0.09 -9.85 6.16
CA SER A 17 -0.06 -9.08 4.91
C SER A 17 0.95 -7.94 4.78
N ALA A 18 1.22 -7.21 5.88
CA ALA A 18 2.19 -6.11 5.90
C ALA A 18 3.64 -6.61 5.69
N VAL A 19 4.00 -7.77 6.25
CA VAL A 19 5.31 -8.38 6.05
C VAL A 19 5.47 -8.84 4.59
N LEU A 20 4.43 -9.46 4.01
CA LEU A 20 4.44 -9.91 2.62
C LEU A 20 4.62 -8.74 1.64
N THR A 21 3.88 -7.65 1.83
CA THR A 21 4.01 -6.44 0.99
C THR A 21 5.41 -5.85 1.11
N THR A 22 5.91 -5.66 2.33
CA THR A 22 7.28 -5.17 2.57
C THR A 22 8.35 -6.07 1.92
N PHE A 23 8.15 -7.39 1.92
CA PHE A 23 9.04 -8.34 1.26
C PHE A 23 9.01 -8.22 -0.28
N LEU A 24 7.89 -7.82 -0.87
CA LEU A 24 7.77 -7.61 -2.32
C LEU A 24 8.46 -6.32 -2.80
N ILE A 25 8.70 -5.34 -1.93
CA ILE A 25 9.40 -4.07 -2.24
C ILE A 25 10.72 -4.29 -2.98
N PRO A 26 11.73 -5.02 -2.42
CA PRO A 26 13.01 -5.22 -3.10
C PRO A 26 12.87 -5.98 -4.42
N ILE A 27 11.92 -6.92 -4.50
CA ILE A 27 11.66 -7.72 -5.71
C ILE A 27 11.14 -6.80 -6.83
N ARG A 28 10.15 -5.95 -6.54
CA ARG A 28 9.59 -5.01 -7.52
C ARG A 28 10.62 -3.97 -7.98
N ILE A 29 11.43 -3.44 -7.07
CA ILE A 29 12.52 -2.50 -7.42
C ILE A 29 13.56 -3.17 -8.32
N SER A 30 13.91 -4.43 -8.05
CA SER A 30 14.87 -5.19 -8.86
C SER A 30 14.38 -5.38 -10.30
N VAL A 31 13.11 -5.73 -10.49
CA VAL A 31 12.48 -5.84 -11.83
C VAL A 31 12.40 -4.48 -12.53
N GLY A 32 12.05 -3.42 -11.79
CA GLY A 32 11.92 -2.07 -12.33
C GLY A 32 13.24 -1.49 -12.85
N TRP A 33 14.38 -1.80 -12.23
CA TRP A 33 15.68 -1.21 -12.58
C TRP A 33 16.08 -1.48 -14.03
N SER A 34 15.82 -2.68 -14.55
CA SER A 34 16.12 -3.03 -15.96
C SER A 34 15.12 -2.43 -16.95
N SER A 35 13.90 -2.11 -16.52
CA SER A 35 12.80 -1.68 -17.39
C SER A 35 12.77 -0.15 -17.56
N ILE A 36 13.13 0.61 -16.52
CA ILE A 36 12.95 2.06 -16.48
C ILE A 36 14.18 2.78 -17.06
N LYS A 37 14.06 3.25 -18.30
CA LYS A 37 15.12 3.98 -19.02
C LYS A 37 15.17 5.49 -18.71
N SER A 38 14.03 6.10 -18.34
CA SER A 38 13.90 7.53 -18.04
C SER A 38 13.03 7.76 -16.78
N TYR A 39 13.21 8.88 -16.08
CA TYR A 39 12.36 9.29 -14.93
C TYR A 39 12.35 8.31 -13.73
N LYS A 40 13.52 7.79 -13.35
CA LYS A 40 13.68 6.85 -12.23
C LYS A 40 13.19 7.42 -10.89
N LYS A 41 13.37 8.74 -10.68
CA LYS A 41 12.98 9.40 -9.42
C LYS A 41 11.46 9.49 -9.28
N GLU A 42 10.75 9.95 -10.31
CA GLU A 42 9.28 10.01 -10.27
C GLU A 42 8.66 8.62 -10.10
N TYR A 43 9.20 7.61 -10.78
CA TYR A 43 8.75 6.23 -10.61
C TYR A 43 8.93 5.72 -9.18
N MET A 44 10.11 5.93 -8.58
CA MET A 44 10.36 5.48 -7.19
C MET A 44 9.41 6.16 -6.20
N ILE A 45 9.08 7.44 -6.39
CA ILE A 45 8.14 8.16 -5.52
C ILE A 45 6.74 7.59 -5.66
N ALA A 46 6.23 7.44 -6.89
CA ALA A 46 4.92 6.85 -7.14
C ALA A 46 4.82 5.41 -6.59
N PHE A 47 5.91 4.64 -6.74
CA PHE A 47 6.02 3.29 -6.21
C PHE A 47 5.93 3.24 -4.68
N LEU A 48 6.64 4.11 -3.97
CA LEU A 48 6.62 4.19 -2.50
C LEU A 48 5.25 4.61 -1.97
N ILE A 49 4.58 5.56 -2.64
CA ILE A 49 3.22 6.00 -2.28
C ILE A 49 2.22 4.85 -2.44
N ARG A 50 2.31 4.13 -3.57
CA ARG A 50 1.44 2.98 -3.81
C ARG A 50 1.62 1.88 -2.77
N GLU A 51 2.86 1.63 -2.34
CA GLU A 51 3.12 0.61 -1.34
C GLU A 51 2.61 1.00 0.05
N SER A 52 2.77 2.27 0.45
CA SER A 52 2.24 2.75 1.73
C SER A 52 0.71 2.67 1.79
N LEU A 53 0.01 2.95 0.67
CA LEU A 53 -1.42 2.74 0.52
C LEU A 53 -1.84 1.27 0.70
N MET A 54 -1.06 0.34 0.14
CA MET A 54 -1.35 -1.10 0.20
C MET A 54 -1.11 -1.69 1.62
N ILE A 55 -0.14 -1.15 2.35
CA ILE A 55 0.05 -1.46 3.77
C ILE A 55 -1.09 -0.86 4.61
N ALA A 56 -1.51 0.36 4.29
CA ALA A 56 -2.62 1.01 4.99
C ALA A 56 -3.95 0.24 4.80
N VAL A 57 -4.31 -0.17 3.58
CA VAL A 57 -5.56 -0.91 3.32
C VAL A 57 -5.59 -2.25 4.05
N SER A 58 -4.44 -2.91 4.19
CA SER A 58 -4.33 -4.18 4.92
C SER A 58 -4.56 -4.02 6.43
N ARG A 59 -4.57 -2.79 6.97
CA ARG A 59 -4.71 -2.52 8.40
C ARG A 59 -6.03 -1.85 8.77
N MET A 60 -6.84 -1.45 7.78
CA MET A 60 -8.13 -0.81 8.02
C MET A 60 -9.16 -1.86 8.44
N SER A 61 -9.67 -1.73 9.67
CA SER A 61 -10.79 -2.55 10.15
C SER A 61 -12.15 -2.00 9.72
N ASP A 62 -12.23 -0.70 9.42
CA ASP A 62 -13.47 -0.04 9.00
C ASP A 62 -13.73 -0.22 7.50
N PHE A 63 -14.91 -0.75 7.15
CA PHE A 63 -15.31 -1.03 5.77
C PHE A 63 -15.28 0.21 4.85
N LEU A 64 -15.68 1.37 5.36
CA LEU A 64 -15.68 2.63 4.61
C LEU A 64 -14.26 3.07 4.23
N LEU A 65 -13.34 3.05 5.20
CA LEU A 65 -11.94 3.41 4.98
C LEU A 65 -11.27 2.39 4.06
N PHE A 66 -11.56 1.10 4.26
CA PHE A 66 -11.12 0.04 3.36
C PHE A 66 -11.50 0.34 1.90
N HIS A 67 -12.75 0.71 1.62
CA HIS A 67 -13.19 1.01 0.26
C HIS A 67 -12.45 2.20 -0.38
N VAL A 68 -12.26 3.30 0.37
CA VAL A 68 -11.57 4.49 -0.13
C VAL A 68 -10.10 4.19 -0.47
N PHE A 69 -9.41 3.48 0.42
CA PHE A 69 -8.02 3.07 0.18
C PHE A 69 -7.91 2.02 -0.94
N PHE A 70 -8.89 1.13 -1.07
CA PHE A 70 -8.95 0.14 -2.14
C PHE A 70 -9.09 0.78 -3.52
N GLU A 71 -9.97 1.77 -3.68
CA GLU A 71 -10.08 2.56 -4.92
C GLU A 71 -8.80 3.36 -5.21
N SER A 72 -8.17 3.90 -4.17
CA SER A 72 -6.91 4.64 -4.29
C SER A 72 -5.75 3.77 -4.80
N VAL A 73 -5.67 2.50 -4.37
CA VAL A 73 -4.68 1.56 -4.91
C VAL A 73 -4.98 1.21 -6.36
N SER A 74 -6.26 1.10 -6.72
CA SER A 74 -6.72 0.77 -8.07
C SER A 74 -6.43 1.89 -9.08
N ILE A 75 -6.60 3.15 -8.70
CA ILE A 75 -6.30 4.29 -9.58
C ILE A 75 -4.80 4.46 -9.82
N SER A 76 -3.97 4.03 -8.86
CA SER A 76 -2.51 4.13 -8.92
C SER A 76 -1.85 2.98 -9.71
N MET A 77 -2.63 1.99 -10.13
CA MET A 77 -2.18 0.77 -10.80
C MET A 77 -2.31 0.87 -12.30
#